data_AF-A0A7C1AII8-F1
#
_entry.id   AF-A0A7C1AII8-F1
#
_cell.length_a   1.000
_cell.length_b   1.000
_cell.length_c   1.000
_cell.angle_alpha   90.00
_cell.angle_beta   90.00
_cell.angle_gamma   90.00
#
_symmetry.space_group_name_H-M   'P 1'
#
loop_
_entity.id
_entity.type
_entity.pdbx_description
1 polymer ?
#
loop_
_entity_poly.entity_id
_entity_poly.type
_entity_poly.pdbx_seq_one_letter_code
_entity_poly.pdbx_strand_id
1 'polypeptide(L)'
;MTAIATELLQFPLMQCHFSAGTIYDIRFDSSCNRHSLWAMSVASQAISRNTHVLFAKMINQTAGPGTYEILWNCAAGLLCAGASGMTYTVGPRSAGGRFKNYITPLETWFCGQAFHASAGISLEKANEIVLYLLSRYEDRLKEMPKGRSFPECFDIRTLEPSPEWRKIYDDVCDDLATRGLVLDRK
;
A
#
# COMPACT_ATOMS: atom_id res chain seq x y z
N MET A 1 16.18 -3.82 -13.06
CA MET A 1 16.13 -4.34 -14.45
C MET A 1 15.24 -5.58 -14.59
N THR A 2 15.37 -6.59 -13.72
CA THR A 2 14.50 -7.79 -13.75
C THR A 2 13.01 -7.48 -13.66
N ALA A 3 12.60 -6.55 -12.79
CA ALA A 3 11.19 -6.19 -12.63
C ALA A 3 10.50 -5.67 -13.91
N ILE A 4 11.23 -4.94 -14.77
CA ILE A 4 10.69 -4.45 -16.05
C ILE A 4 10.59 -5.60 -17.04
N ALA A 5 11.66 -6.40 -17.17
CA ALA A 5 11.69 -7.54 -18.07
C ALA A 5 10.57 -8.55 -17.75
N THR A 6 10.40 -8.90 -16.46
CA THR A 6 9.34 -9.81 -16.04
C THR A 6 7.95 -9.26 -16.36
N GLU A 7 7.71 -7.96 -16.16
CA GLU A 7 6.42 -7.35 -16.50
C GLU A 7 6.10 -7.49 -17.99
N LEU A 8 7.06 -7.13 -18.86
CA LEU A 8 6.87 -7.17 -20.30
C LEU A 8 6.73 -8.60 -20.84
N LEU A 9 7.46 -9.56 -20.24
CA LEU A 9 7.43 -10.97 -20.66
C LEU A 9 6.13 -11.68 -20.27
N GLN A 10 5.38 -11.21 -19.27
CA GLN A 10 4.10 -11.82 -18.90
C GLN A 10 3.09 -11.80 -20.05
N PHE A 11 3.03 -10.71 -20.82
CA PHE A 11 2.08 -10.57 -21.93
C PHE A 11 2.25 -11.63 -23.03
N PRO A 12 3.44 -11.78 -23.67
CA PRO A 12 3.61 -12.79 -24.71
C PRO A 12 3.62 -14.22 -24.17
N LEU A 13 4.09 -14.46 -22.93
CA LEU A 13 4.19 -15.82 -22.37
C LEU A 13 2.86 -16.35 -21.84
N MET A 14 2.10 -15.50 -21.14
CA MET A 14 0.85 -15.89 -20.47
C MET A 14 -0.40 -15.44 -21.24
N GLN A 15 -0.25 -14.65 -22.31
CA GLN A 15 -1.35 -14.03 -23.04
C GLN A 15 -2.29 -13.24 -22.11
N CYS A 16 -1.73 -12.55 -21.10
CA CYS A 16 -2.51 -11.82 -20.10
C CYS A 16 -2.97 -10.45 -20.62
N HIS A 17 -4.13 -9.99 -20.17
CA HIS A 17 -4.65 -8.63 -20.46
C HIS A 17 -4.07 -7.56 -19.53
N PHE A 18 -3.61 -7.97 -18.35
CA PHE A 18 -2.89 -7.14 -17.40
C PHE A 18 -1.82 -8.00 -16.75
N SER A 19 -0.72 -7.38 -16.35
CA SER A 19 0.37 -8.03 -15.63
C SER A 19 0.34 -7.67 -14.16
N ALA A 20 0.89 -8.54 -13.34
CA ALA A 20 1.04 -8.29 -11.92
C ALA A 20 2.41 -8.77 -11.45
N GLY A 21 3.07 -7.95 -10.65
CA GLY A 21 4.35 -8.29 -10.04
C GLY A 21 4.53 -7.62 -8.70
N THR A 22 5.63 -7.89 -8.02
CA THR A 22 6.01 -7.11 -6.84
C THR A 22 7.53 -7.01 -6.76
N ILE A 23 8.00 -5.96 -6.10
CA ILE A 23 9.38 -5.86 -5.68
C ILE A 23 9.40 -6.07 -4.18
N TYR A 24 10.10 -7.12 -3.79
CA TYR A 24 10.03 -7.66 -2.44
C TYR A 24 11.41 -7.65 -1.80
N ASP A 25 11.51 -7.06 -0.61
CA ASP A 25 12.72 -7.16 0.18
C ASP A 25 12.60 -8.37 1.11
N ILE A 26 13.36 -9.42 0.78
CA ILE A 26 13.38 -10.68 1.52
C ILE A 26 13.86 -10.53 2.96
N ARG A 27 14.60 -9.46 3.30
CA ARG A 27 15.10 -9.23 4.66
C ARG A 27 13.98 -8.87 5.63
N PHE A 28 12.93 -8.22 5.11
CA PHE A 28 11.82 -7.68 5.89
C PHE A 28 10.47 -8.30 5.54
N ASP A 29 10.43 -9.17 4.53
CA ASP A 29 9.20 -9.72 3.98
C ASP A 29 8.21 -8.60 3.57
N SER A 30 8.72 -7.51 2.99
CA SER A 30 7.94 -6.29 2.75
C SER A 30 8.28 -5.64 1.41
N SER A 31 7.27 -5.03 0.79
CA SER A 31 7.44 -4.14 -0.37
C SER A 31 7.35 -2.66 0.01
N CYS A 32 7.19 -2.36 1.30
CA CYS A 32 6.96 -1.00 1.81
C CYS A 32 8.19 -0.40 2.51
N ASN A 33 9.36 -1.00 2.37
CA ASN A 33 10.62 -0.38 2.81
C ASN A 33 11.17 0.57 1.74
N ARG A 34 12.11 1.42 2.15
CA ARG A 34 12.75 2.43 1.30
C ARG A 34 13.29 1.88 -0.04
N HIS A 35 13.95 0.73 -0.03
CA HIS A 35 14.54 0.15 -1.24
C HIS A 35 13.49 -0.40 -2.19
N SER A 36 12.50 -1.11 -1.66
CA SER A 36 11.40 -1.65 -2.45
C SER A 36 10.54 -0.55 -3.06
N LEU A 37 10.19 0.49 -2.28
CA LEU A 37 9.43 1.64 -2.78
C LEU A 37 10.18 2.36 -3.89
N TRP A 38 11.46 2.67 -3.70
CA TRP A 38 12.28 3.30 -4.74
C TRP A 38 12.39 2.45 -6.00
N ALA A 39 12.68 1.15 -5.87
CA ALA A 39 12.79 0.28 -7.03
C ALA A 39 11.44 0.13 -7.76
N MET A 40 10.34 0.11 -7.01
CA MET A 40 8.98 0.05 -7.55
C MET A 40 8.61 1.32 -8.30
N SER A 41 8.90 2.50 -7.75
CA SER A 41 8.60 3.76 -8.44
C SER A 41 9.35 3.88 -9.76
N VAL A 42 10.65 3.57 -9.76
CA VAL A 42 11.49 3.61 -10.97
C VAL A 42 11.00 2.63 -12.03
N ALA A 43 10.71 1.38 -11.64
CA ALA A 43 10.23 0.38 -12.58
C ALA A 43 8.85 0.73 -13.15
N SER A 44 7.91 1.16 -12.30
CA SER A 44 6.55 1.53 -12.70
C SER A 44 6.55 2.73 -13.64
N GLN A 45 7.34 3.77 -13.35
CA GLN A 45 7.49 4.92 -14.24
C GLN A 45 8.11 4.53 -15.59
N ALA A 46 9.10 3.64 -15.60
CA ALA A 46 9.69 3.16 -16.84
C ALA A 46 8.65 2.41 -17.70
N ILE A 47 7.82 1.56 -17.12
CA ILE A 47 6.77 0.83 -17.84
C ILE A 47 5.70 1.81 -18.33
N SER A 48 5.18 2.65 -17.44
CA SER A 48 4.09 3.59 -17.73
C SER A 48 4.46 4.62 -18.80
N ARG A 49 5.72 5.09 -18.84
CA ARG A 49 6.18 6.07 -19.83
C ARG A 49 6.49 5.49 -21.21
N ASN A 50 6.80 4.20 -21.29
CA ASN A 50 7.31 3.59 -22.53
C ASN A 50 6.37 2.54 -23.13
N THR A 51 5.24 2.25 -22.47
CA THR A 51 4.28 1.25 -22.93
C THR A 51 2.85 1.68 -22.57
N HIS A 52 1.87 0.95 -23.09
CA HIS A 52 0.45 1.11 -22.77
C HIS A 52 -0.14 -0.10 -22.04
N VAL A 53 0.72 -0.93 -21.43
CA VAL A 53 0.25 -2.13 -20.75
C VAL A 53 -0.38 -1.78 -19.41
N LEU A 54 -1.40 -2.56 -19.03
CA LEU A 54 -2.03 -2.44 -17.73
C LEU A 54 -1.26 -3.31 -16.73
N PHE A 55 -0.88 -2.72 -15.60
CA PHE A 55 -0.09 -3.45 -14.60
C PHE A 55 -0.45 -3.09 -13.16
N ALA A 56 -0.21 -4.04 -12.25
CA ALA A 56 -0.24 -3.82 -10.81
C ALA A 56 1.08 -4.21 -10.15
N LYS A 57 1.36 -3.54 -9.03
CA LYS A 57 2.38 -3.92 -8.07
C LYS A 57 1.70 -4.36 -6.78
N MET A 58 1.90 -5.62 -6.37
CA MET A 58 1.38 -6.05 -5.07
C MET A 58 2.14 -5.36 -3.95
N ILE A 59 1.41 -4.63 -3.12
CA ILE A 59 1.95 -3.95 -1.94
C ILE A 59 1.70 -4.85 -0.73
N ASN A 60 2.79 -5.35 -0.14
CA ASN A 60 2.75 -6.23 1.03
C ASN A 60 2.97 -5.42 2.30
N GLN A 61 1.89 -5.19 3.06
CA GLN A 61 1.95 -4.52 4.35
C GLN A 61 2.17 -5.54 5.47
N THR A 62 3.31 -5.43 6.15
CA THR A 62 3.70 -6.39 7.19
C THR A 62 3.12 -6.06 8.57
N ALA A 63 2.69 -4.81 8.80
CA ALA A 63 1.91 -4.45 9.98
C ALA A 63 0.49 -5.00 9.89
N GLY A 64 -0.10 -5.35 11.03
CA GLY A 64 -1.46 -5.87 11.08
C GLY A 64 -2.53 -4.85 11.45
N PRO A 65 -3.81 -5.27 11.44
CA PRO A 65 -4.93 -4.36 11.64
C PRO A 65 -4.96 -3.75 13.04
N GLY A 66 -5.62 -2.61 13.20
CA GLY A 66 -5.69 -1.96 14.51
C GLY A 66 -4.44 -1.19 14.89
N THR A 67 -3.56 -0.86 13.93
CA THR A 67 -2.27 -0.19 14.14
C THR A 67 -2.10 1.03 13.23
N TYR A 68 -1.28 2.00 13.61
CA TYR A 68 -0.97 3.13 12.74
C TYR A 68 -0.12 2.66 11.54
N GLU A 69 0.75 1.69 11.77
CA GLU A 69 1.74 1.20 10.84
C GLU A 69 1.12 0.52 9.63
N ILE A 70 -0.01 -0.18 9.76
CA ILE A 70 -0.70 -0.74 8.58
C ILE A 70 -1.18 0.39 7.66
N LEU A 71 -1.74 1.47 8.21
CA LEU A 71 -2.23 2.59 7.40
C LEU A 71 -1.07 3.38 6.78
N TRP A 72 0.01 3.61 7.53
CA TRP A 72 1.22 4.24 6.97
C TRP A 72 1.86 3.39 5.86
N ASN A 73 1.97 2.06 6.05
CA ASN A 73 2.47 1.15 5.00
C ASN A 73 1.56 1.18 3.76
N CYS A 74 0.24 1.14 3.95
CA CYS A 74 -0.73 1.24 2.86
C CYS A 74 -0.55 2.54 2.08
N ALA A 75 -0.57 3.69 2.77
CA ALA A 75 -0.42 4.99 2.13
C ALA A 75 0.92 5.11 1.40
N ALA A 76 2.03 4.73 2.03
CA ALA A 76 3.35 4.83 1.42
C ALA A 76 3.46 3.98 0.14
N GLY A 77 3.01 2.72 0.19
CA GLY A 77 3.02 1.84 -0.97
C GLY A 77 2.10 2.30 -2.09
N LEU A 78 0.86 2.67 -1.77
CA LEU A 78 -0.16 3.00 -2.76
C LEU A 78 0.09 4.36 -3.42
N LEU A 79 0.56 5.35 -2.67
CA LEU A 79 0.98 6.63 -3.23
C LEU A 79 2.17 6.45 -4.15
N CYS A 80 3.19 5.72 -3.68
CA CYS A 80 4.38 5.44 -4.47
C CYS A 80 4.05 4.74 -5.79
N ALA A 81 3.23 3.68 -5.73
CA ALA A 81 2.89 2.89 -6.91
C ALA A 81 1.91 3.63 -7.84
N GLY A 82 0.85 4.22 -7.29
CA GLY A 82 -0.18 4.94 -8.04
C GLY A 82 0.35 6.19 -8.73
N ALA A 83 1.09 7.05 -8.03
CA ALA A 83 1.74 8.22 -8.63
C ALA A 83 2.77 7.82 -9.71
N SER A 84 3.34 6.61 -9.61
CA SER A 84 4.27 6.06 -10.60
C SER A 84 3.60 5.35 -11.78
N GLY A 85 2.28 5.43 -11.91
CA GLY A 85 1.52 4.95 -13.08
C GLY A 85 0.94 3.54 -12.95
N MET A 86 0.86 2.97 -11.74
CA MET A 86 0.18 1.69 -11.51
C MET A 86 -1.31 1.80 -11.86
N THR A 87 -1.83 0.83 -12.63
CA THR A 87 -3.20 0.89 -13.18
C THR A 87 -4.26 0.50 -12.16
N TYR A 88 -4.01 -0.53 -11.36
CA TYR A 88 -4.95 -1.03 -10.37
C TYR A 88 -4.20 -1.57 -9.15
N THR A 89 -4.93 -1.75 -8.05
CA THR A 89 -4.38 -2.28 -6.81
C THR A 89 -5.19 -3.46 -6.30
N VAL A 90 -4.50 -4.40 -5.65
CA VAL A 90 -5.10 -5.51 -4.90
C VAL A 90 -4.45 -5.52 -3.53
N GLY A 91 -5.28 -5.47 -2.49
CA GLY A 91 -4.80 -5.46 -1.12
C GLY A 91 -5.85 -4.90 -0.16
N PRO A 92 -5.46 -4.71 1.11
CA PRO A 92 -4.11 -4.91 1.65
C PRO A 92 -3.78 -6.38 1.92
N ARG A 93 -2.49 -6.63 2.13
CA ARG A 93 -1.91 -7.89 2.60
C ARG A 93 -1.59 -7.80 4.10
N SER A 94 -2.54 -7.32 4.90
CA SER A 94 -2.39 -7.06 6.34
C SER A 94 -1.66 -8.18 7.10
N ALA A 95 -0.77 -7.80 8.00
CA ALA A 95 0.11 -8.71 8.76
C ALA A 95 0.92 -9.68 7.87
N GLY A 96 1.26 -9.25 6.65
CA GLY A 96 1.94 -10.06 5.65
C GLY A 96 1.12 -11.28 5.18
N GLY A 97 -0.21 -11.28 5.40
CA GLY A 97 -1.07 -12.43 5.11
C GLY A 97 -0.73 -13.69 5.92
N ARG A 98 -0.05 -13.55 7.06
CA ARG A 98 0.48 -14.67 7.85
C ARG A 98 -0.51 -15.24 8.85
N PHE A 99 -1.51 -14.46 9.27
CA PHE A 99 -2.39 -14.81 10.38
C PHE A 99 -3.86 -14.85 9.95
N LYS A 100 -4.56 -15.89 10.40
CA LYS A 100 -6.00 -16.08 10.14
C LYS A 100 -6.80 -14.94 10.75
N ASN A 101 -7.69 -14.34 9.95
CA ASN A 101 -8.55 -13.21 10.33
C ASN A 101 -7.82 -11.88 10.59
N TYR A 102 -6.56 -11.69 10.16
CA TYR A 102 -5.82 -10.43 10.36
C TYR A 102 -5.93 -9.51 9.13
N ILE A 103 -7.14 -9.35 8.61
CA ILE A 103 -7.49 -8.38 7.58
C ILE A 103 -8.88 -7.85 7.89
N THR A 104 -9.08 -6.54 7.84
CA THR A 104 -10.37 -5.91 8.15
C THR A 104 -10.84 -4.98 7.02
N PRO A 105 -12.16 -4.69 6.96
CA PRO A 105 -12.69 -3.76 5.97
C PRO A 105 -12.04 -2.38 6.02
N LEU A 106 -11.69 -1.87 7.21
CA LEU A 106 -11.22 -0.49 7.37
C LEU A 106 -9.91 -0.21 6.63
N GLU A 107 -8.87 -1.03 6.79
CA GLU A 107 -7.64 -0.81 6.02
C GLU A 107 -7.82 -1.08 4.52
N THR A 108 -8.85 -1.85 4.15
CA THR A 108 -9.21 -2.11 2.75
C THR A 108 -9.84 -0.88 2.12
N TRP A 109 -10.77 -0.22 2.82
CA TRP A 109 -11.34 1.06 2.39
C TRP A 109 -10.26 2.14 2.31
N PHE A 110 -9.39 2.22 3.33
CA PHE A 110 -8.26 3.13 3.34
C PHE A 110 -7.32 2.90 2.13
N CYS A 111 -7.07 1.65 1.74
CA CYS A 111 -6.30 1.37 0.51
C CYS A 111 -6.98 1.96 -0.73
N GLY A 112 -8.30 1.78 -0.86
CA GLY A 112 -9.06 2.36 -1.96
C GLY A 112 -8.95 3.89 -2.00
N GLN A 113 -9.10 4.54 -0.84
CA GLN A 113 -8.98 6.00 -0.72
C GLN A 113 -7.56 6.50 -1.04
N ALA A 114 -6.52 5.86 -0.47
CA ALA A 114 -5.13 6.25 -0.69
C ALA A 114 -4.72 6.05 -2.15
N PHE A 115 -5.17 4.96 -2.79
CA PHE A 115 -4.92 4.74 -4.21
C PHE A 115 -5.69 5.75 -5.07
N HIS A 116 -6.94 6.06 -4.74
CA HIS A 116 -7.69 7.10 -5.44
C HIS A 116 -7.03 8.48 -5.31
N ALA A 117 -6.61 8.86 -4.11
CA ALA A 117 -5.93 10.12 -3.84
C ALA A 117 -4.51 10.20 -4.47
N SER A 118 -3.92 9.06 -4.85
CA SER A 118 -2.69 9.03 -5.63
C SER A 118 -2.90 9.46 -7.09
N ALA A 119 -4.14 9.47 -7.59
CA ALA A 119 -4.44 9.94 -8.92
C ALA A 119 -4.32 11.47 -8.98
N GLY A 120 -3.52 11.98 -9.92
CA GLY A 120 -3.35 13.41 -10.14
C GLY A 120 -2.38 14.12 -9.19
N ILE A 121 -1.77 13.40 -8.23
CA ILE A 121 -0.70 13.94 -7.40
C ILE A 121 0.61 14.06 -8.22
N SER A 122 1.41 15.10 -8.00
CA SER A 122 2.75 15.17 -8.61
C SER A 122 3.71 14.15 -7.99
N LEU A 123 4.71 13.71 -8.75
CA LEU A 123 5.75 12.81 -8.24
C LEU A 123 6.53 13.42 -7.09
N GLU A 124 6.80 14.73 -7.14
CA GLU A 124 7.49 15.47 -6.08
C GLU A 124 6.69 15.43 -4.78
N LYS A 125 5.38 15.66 -4.86
CA LYS A 125 4.52 15.67 -3.68
C LYS A 125 4.30 14.26 -3.13
N ALA A 126 4.11 13.27 -4.01
CA ALA A 126 4.05 11.87 -3.60
C ALA A 126 5.34 11.46 -2.87
N ASN A 127 6.51 11.82 -3.40
CA ASN A 127 7.79 11.51 -2.79
C ASN A 127 7.96 12.17 -1.41
N GLU A 128 7.57 13.44 -1.26
CA GLU A 128 7.57 14.14 0.04
C GLU A 128 6.75 13.36 1.09
N ILE A 129 5.52 12.98 0.75
CA ILE A 129 4.61 12.27 1.67
C ILE A 129 5.14 10.86 1.97
N VAL A 130 5.64 10.13 0.96
CA VAL A 130 6.20 8.79 1.14
C VAL A 130 7.43 8.82 2.05
N LEU A 131 8.31 9.81 1.90
CA LEU A 131 9.48 9.96 2.77
C LEU A 131 9.09 10.28 4.21
N TYR A 132 8.06 11.11 4.40
CA TYR A 132 7.49 11.35 5.72
C TYR A 132 6.91 10.06 6.33
N LEU A 133 6.12 9.30 5.58
CA LEU A 133 5.54 8.05 6.07
C LEU A 133 6.64 7.03 6.42
N LEU A 134 7.68 6.90 5.59
CA LEU A 134 8.83 6.07 5.90
C LEU A 134 9.45 6.42 7.25
N SER A 135 9.59 7.71 7.58
CA SER A 135 10.15 8.13 8.87
C SER A 135 9.27 7.76 10.08
N ARG A 136 8.03 7.28 9.87
CA ARG A 136 7.12 6.83 10.93
C ARG A 136 7.25 5.35 11.26
N TYR A 137 7.82 4.53 10.37
CA TYR A 137 7.83 3.07 10.53
C TYR A 137 9.11 2.36 10.09
N GLU A 138 10.03 3.01 9.38
CA GLU A 138 11.15 2.32 8.72
C GLU A 138 12.14 1.69 9.73
N ASP A 139 12.22 2.22 10.94
CA ASP A 139 13.01 1.69 12.05
C ASP A 139 12.44 0.37 12.61
N ARG A 140 11.15 0.11 12.40
CA ARG A 140 10.43 -1.07 12.91
C ARG A 140 10.15 -2.14 11.87
N LEU A 141 10.73 -2.05 10.67
CA LEU A 141 10.48 -2.98 9.57
C LEU A 141 10.67 -4.47 9.93
N LYS A 142 11.61 -4.79 10.82
CA LYS A 142 11.86 -6.17 11.29
C LYS A 142 10.80 -6.67 12.29
N GLU A 143 10.21 -5.74 13.04
CA GLU A 143 9.35 -6.00 14.20
C GLU A 143 8.05 -5.20 14.08
N MET A 144 7.42 -5.32 12.90
CA MET A 144 6.13 -4.69 12.64
C MET A 144 5.06 -5.26 13.57
N PRO A 145 4.16 -4.41 14.10
CA PRO A 145 3.16 -4.87 15.04
C PRO A 145 2.21 -5.85 14.36
N LYS A 146 1.99 -6.99 15.01
CA LYS A 146 1.03 -8.01 14.56
C LYS A 146 -0.39 -7.47 14.42
N GLY A 147 -0.74 -6.46 15.22
CA GLY A 147 -2.09 -5.91 15.27
C GLY A 147 -3.09 -6.89 15.90
N ARG A 148 -4.35 -6.71 15.54
CA ARG A 148 -5.52 -7.42 16.06
C ARG A 148 -6.30 -8.09 14.92
N SER A 149 -6.98 -9.19 15.22
CA SER A 149 -7.84 -9.87 14.26
C SER A 149 -9.13 -9.09 14.00
N PHE A 150 -9.86 -9.45 12.95
CA PHE A 150 -11.15 -8.85 12.60
C PHE A 150 -12.14 -8.84 13.77
N PRO A 151 -12.40 -9.95 14.48
CA PRO A 151 -13.27 -9.93 15.68
C PRO A 151 -12.81 -9.00 16.81
N GLU A 152 -11.52 -8.68 16.89
CA GLU A 152 -10.96 -7.78 17.91
C GLU A 152 -10.98 -6.31 17.47
N CYS A 153 -11.11 -6.07 16.16
CA CYS A 153 -11.15 -4.74 15.55
C CYS A 153 -12.56 -4.30 15.14
N PHE A 154 -13.53 -5.22 15.09
CA PHE A 154 -14.88 -4.97 14.57
C PHE A 154 -15.94 -5.64 15.44
N ASP A 155 -17.08 -4.97 15.61
CA ASP A 155 -18.31 -5.63 16.04
C ASP A 155 -18.86 -6.44 14.86
N ILE A 156 -18.84 -7.77 15.00
CA ILE A 156 -19.25 -8.70 13.95
C ILE A 156 -20.73 -8.55 13.59
N ARG A 157 -21.58 -8.10 14.52
CA ARG A 157 -23.03 -7.98 14.29
C ARG A 157 -23.37 -6.74 13.48
N THR A 158 -22.69 -5.63 13.75
CA THR A 158 -22.94 -4.34 13.09
C THR A 158 -22.00 -4.10 11.91
N LEU A 159 -20.89 -4.85 11.83
CA LEU A 159 -19.79 -4.65 10.88
C LEU A 159 -19.15 -3.25 11.01
N GLU A 160 -19.21 -2.66 12.20
CA GLU A 160 -18.54 -1.41 12.52
C GLU A 160 -17.19 -1.66 13.20
N PRO A 161 -16.15 -0.87 12.90
CA PRO A 161 -14.88 -0.95 13.60
C PRO A 161 -15.02 -0.50 15.05
N SER A 162 -14.13 -1.01 15.90
CA SER A 162 -14.02 -0.57 17.29
C SER A 162 -13.69 0.93 17.36
N PRO A 163 -14.07 1.62 18.44
CA PRO A 163 -13.73 3.03 18.63
C PRO A 163 -12.23 3.31 18.50
N GLU A 164 -11.38 2.41 19.01
CA GLU A 164 -9.93 2.54 18.91
C GLU A 164 -9.45 2.40 17.46
N TRP A 165 -10.02 1.47 16.70
CA TRP A 165 -9.62 1.29 15.31
C TRP A 165 -10.07 2.45 14.43
N ARG A 166 -11.29 2.93 14.66
CA ARG A 166 -11.83 4.16 14.04
C ARG A 166 -10.95 5.37 14.33
N LYS A 167 -10.58 5.57 15.61
CA LYS A 167 -9.72 6.69 16.02
C LYS A 167 -8.37 6.67 15.30
N ILE A 168 -7.71 5.52 15.21
CA ILE A 168 -6.41 5.41 14.50
C ILE A 168 -6.58 5.79 13.03
N TYR A 169 -7.65 5.35 12.39
CA TYR A 169 -7.96 5.75 11.01
C TYR A 169 -8.14 7.25 10.86
N ASP A 170 -8.95 7.87 11.73
CA ASP A 170 -9.22 9.31 11.69
C ASP A 170 -7.93 10.11 11.91
N ASP A 171 -7.13 9.75 12.93
CA ASP A 171 -5.84 10.38 13.22
C ASP A 171 -4.89 10.34 11.99
N VAL A 172 -4.81 9.21 11.29
CA VAL A 172 -3.95 9.06 10.10
C VAL A 172 -4.50 9.86 8.92
N CYS A 173 -5.82 9.89 8.73
CA CYS A 173 -6.44 10.68 7.67
C CYS A 173 -6.26 12.18 7.92
N ASP A 174 -6.35 12.64 9.17
CA ASP A 174 -6.10 14.02 9.56
C ASP A 174 -4.64 14.40 9.33
N ASP A 175 -3.68 13.57 9.78
CA ASP A 175 -2.25 13.80 9.56
C ASP A 175 -1.90 13.90 8.06
N LEU A 176 -2.43 13.00 7.23
CA LEU A 176 -2.24 13.04 5.77
C LEU A 176 -2.89 14.28 5.13
N ALA A 177 -4.06 14.71 5.62
CA ALA A 177 -4.72 15.92 5.14
C ALA A 177 -3.90 17.18 5.41
N THR A 178 -3.25 17.29 6.58
CA THR A 178 -2.32 18.42 6.85
C THR A 178 -1.15 18.50 5.86
N ARG A 179 -0.86 17.39 5.17
CA ARG A 179 0.20 17.27 4.17
C ARG A 179 -0.30 17.38 2.74
N GLY A 180 -1.59 17.66 2.54
CA GLY A 180 -2.19 17.84 1.22
C GLY A 180 -2.66 16.55 0.55
N LEU A 181 -2.75 15.44 1.28
CA LEU A 181 -3.38 14.21 0.81
C LEU A 181 -4.74 14.03 1.49
N VAL A 182 -5.79 14.48 0.82
CA VAL A 182 -7.16 14.37 1.32
C VAL A 182 -7.75 13.03 0.90
N LEU A 183 -8.20 12.24 1.86
CA LEU A 183 -8.84 10.94 1.65
C LEU A 183 -10.36 11.10 1.75
N ASP A 184 -11.11 10.50 0.82
CA ASP A 184 -12.58 10.53 0.80
C ASP A 184 -13.17 9.64 1.91
N ARG A 185 -13.60 10.27 3.00
CA ARG A 185 -14.19 9.60 4.18
C ARG A 185 -15.69 9.41 3.92
N LYS A 186 -16.04 8.34 3.21
CA LYS A 186 -17.43 7.86 3.14
C LYS A 186 -17.80 7.01 4.34
#